data_AF-A0A2M8P890-F1
#
_entry.id   AF-A0A2M8P890-F1
#
_cell.length_a   1.000
_cell.length_b   1.000
_cell.length_c   1.000
_cell.angle_alpha   90.00
_cell.angle_beta   90.00
_cell.angle_gamma   90.00
#
_symmetry.space_group_name_H-M   'P 1'
#
loop_
_entity.id
_entity.type
_entity.pdbx_description
1 polymer ?
#
loop_
_entity_poly.entity_id
_entity_poly.type
_entity_poly.pdbx_seq_one_letter_code
_entity_poly.pdbx_strand_id
1 'polypeptide(L)'
;IDPALSIVVANVAILSGYCLHYAGIQVFVGKPKHTKYLITLIFLVLCGFIFYTYVDANVTARIVIISWSIAVVTAAAAGSLAMDIRKEFAVPEAFVAFFLFLYTAFMAARGVYTLAETDITDFLNAGTVHAIALILIMLLSITLSIGYSVMITGRLNSELRKRNIELEVQKRA
;
A
#
# COMPACT_ATOMS: atom_id res chain seq x y z
N ILE A 1 -20.25 -17.38 8.42
CA ILE A 1 -20.18 -15.95 8.02
C ILE A 1 -20.97 -15.84 6.73
N ASP A 2 -21.90 -14.90 6.61
CA ASP A 2 -22.61 -14.62 5.36
C ASP A 2 -21.59 -14.32 4.24
N PRO A 3 -21.65 -14.99 3.08
CA PRO A 3 -20.75 -14.72 1.95
C PRO A 3 -20.64 -13.23 1.58
N ALA A 4 -21.76 -12.49 1.64
CA ALA A 4 -21.79 -11.06 1.35
C ALA A 4 -21.00 -10.24 2.38
N LEU A 5 -21.17 -10.56 3.66
CA LEU A 5 -20.44 -9.92 4.76
C LEU A 5 -18.93 -10.18 4.67
N SER A 6 -18.54 -11.40 4.27
CA SER A 6 -17.13 -11.75 4.07
C SER A 6 -16.46 -10.86 3.02
N ILE A 7 -17.16 -10.58 1.90
CA ILE A 7 -16.63 -9.71 0.82
C ILE A 7 -16.37 -8.29 1.35
N VAL A 8 -17.32 -7.72 2.10
CA VAL A 8 -17.17 -6.36 2.65
C VAL A 8 -16.03 -6.30 3.66
N VAL A 9 -16.02 -7.23 4.63
CA VAL A 9 -15.01 -7.26 5.69
C VAL A 9 -13.60 -7.46 5.12
N ALA A 10 -13.44 -8.39 4.17
CA ALA A 10 -12.14 -8.66 3.57
C ALA A 10 -11.58 -7.44 2.83
N ASN A 11 -12.38 -6.77 1.98
CA ASN A 11 -11.90 -5.63 1.20
C ASN A 11 -11.59 -4.40 2.07
N VAL A 12 -12.40 -4.16 3.11
CA VAL A 12 -12.15 -3.08 4.06
C VAL A 12 -10.90 -3.36 4.90
N ALA A 13 -10.66 -4.61 5.30
CA ALA A 13 -9.44 -5.01 5.99
C ALA A 13 -8.20 -4.85 5.10
N ILE A 14 -8.28 -5.24 3.82
CA ILE A 14 -7.21 -5.06 2.84
C ILE A 14 -6.85 -3.57 2.70
N LEU A 15 -7.84 -2.70 2.46
CA LEU A 15 -7.60 -1.26 2.33
C LEU A 15 -7.03 -0.67 3.62
N SER A 16 -7.54 -1.10 4.77
CA SER A 16 -7.03 -0.66 6.08
C SER A 16 -5.55 -1.02 6.24
N GLY A 17 -5.15 -2.22 5.79
CA GLY A 17 -3.75 -2.64 5.73
C GLY A 17 -2.88 -1.70 4.89
N TYR A 18 -3.34 -1.32 3.69
CA TYR A 18 -2.63 -0.34 2.85
C TYR A 18 -2.57 1.05 3.49
N CYS A 19 -3.63 1.50 4.17
CA CYS A 19 -3.63 2.77 4.89
C CYS A 19 -2.65 2.77 6.06
N LEU A 20 -2.60 1.69 6.84
CA LEU A 20 -1.63 1.51 7.92
C LEU A 20 -0.20 1.47 7.37
N HIS A 21 0.00 0.79 6.25
CA HIS A 21 1.27 0.73 5.55
C HIS A 21 1.74 2.14 5.13
N TYR A 22 0.87 2.95 4.52
CA TYR A 22 1.19 4.33 4.19
C TYR A 22 1.52 5.16 5.46
N ALA A 23 0.72 5.04 6.52
CA ALA A 23 1.00 5.72 7.78
C ALA A 23 2.36 5.30 8.38
N GLY A 24 2.76 4.03 8.21
CA GLY A 24 4.07 3.52 8.59
C GLY A 24 5.21 4.20 7.82
N ILE A 25 5.05 4.36 6.50
CA ILE A 25 6.00 5.12 5.67
C ILE A 25 6.07 6.57 6.14
N GLN A 26 4.95 7.22 6.43
CA GLN A 26 4.95 8.62 6.92
C GLN A 26 5.77 8.75 8.20
N VAL A 27 5.62 7.82 9.15
CA VAL A 27 6.45 7.78 10.37
C VAL A 27 7.92 7.56 10.02
N PHE A 28 8.20 6.65 9.09
CA PHE A 28 9.58 6.34 8.68
C PHE A 28 10.29 7.56 8.05
N VAL A 29 9.61 8.31 7.18
CA VAL A 29 10.19 9.52 6.57
C VAL A 29 10.09 10.77 7.47
N GLY A 30 9.40 10.68 8.61
CA GLY A 30 9.25 11.80 9.55
C GLY A 30 8.16 12.82 9.18
N LYS A 31 7.19 12.42 8.34
CA LYS A 31 6.05 13.26 7.94
C LYS A 31 4.87 13.10 8.90
N PRO A 32 4.00 14.13 9.03
CA PRO A 32 2.81 14.04 9.86
C PRO A 32 1.85 12.96 9.34
N LYS A 33 1.27 12.20 10.26
CA LYS A 33 0.29 11.16 9.91
C LYS A 33 -0.99 11.82 9.38
N HIS A 34 -1.41 11.45 8.18
CA HIS A 34 -2.66 11.93 7.57
C HIS A 34 -3.88 11.10 8.01
N THR A 35 -3.92 10.70 9.29
CA THR A 35 -4.88 9.71 9.84
C THR A 35 -6.34 10.06 9.57
N LYS A 36 -6.73 11.34 9.64
CA LYS A 36 -8.10 11.77 9.34
C LYS A 36 -8.50 11.42 7.91
N TYR A 37 -7.65 11.73 6.92
CA TYR A 37 -7.92 11.42 5.52
C TYR A 37 -7.99 9.92 5.25
N LEU A 38 -7.15 9.12 5.92
CA LEU A 38 -7.17 7.66 5.81
C LEU A 38 -8.45 7.05 6.39
N ILE A 39 -8.91 7.53 7.55
CA ILE A 39 -10.17 7.09 8.15
C ILE A 39 -11.34 7.47 7.23
N THR A 40 -11.35 8.69 6.69
CA THR A 40 -12.39 9.13 5.74
C THR A 40 -12.42 8.24 4.50
N LEU A 41 -11.25 7.90 3.92
CA LEU A 41 -11.16 7.00 2.77
C LEU A 41 -11.72 5.61 3.10
N ILE A 42 -11.31 5.02 4.23
CA ILE A 42 -11.81 3.70 4.67
C ILE A 42 -13.33 3.73 4.85
N PHE A 43 -13.86 4.80 5.45
CA PHE A 43 -15.30 4.95 5.65
C PHE A 43 -16.06 5.05 4.32
N LEU A 44 -15.57 5.87 3.37
CA LEU A 44 -16.18 6.00 2.04
C LEU A 44 -16.18 4.66 1.29
N VAL A 45 -15.07 3.92 1.35
CA VAL A 45 -14.97 2.60 0.71
C VAL A 45 -15.90 1.60 1.39
N LEU A 46 -15.99 1.59 2.72
CA LEU A 46 -16.94 0.75 3.45
C LEU A 46 -18.39 1.03 3.02
N CYS A 47 -18.80 2.31 2.94
CA CYS A 47 -20.12 2.68 2.45
C CYS A 47 -20.37 2.21 1.02
N GLY A 48 -19.40 2.41 0.12
CA GLY A 48 -19.48 1.92 -1.26
C GLY A 48 -19.62 0.40 -1.33
N PHE A 49 -18.84 -0.33 -0.54
CA PHE A 49 -18.90 -1.79 -0.50
C PHE A 49 -20.23 -2.32 0.06
N ILE A 50 -20.78 -1.68 1.09
CA ILE A 50 -22.12 -2.03 1.60
C ILE A 50 -23.17 -1.82 0.51
N PHE A 51 -23.15 -0.66 -0.15
CA PHE A 51 -24.10 -0.35 -1.22
C PHE A 51 -24.01 -1.35 -2.38
N TYR A 52 -22.82 -1.57 -2.93
CA TYR A 52 -22.63 -2.46 -4.09
C TYR A 52 -22.66 -3.96 -3.77
N THR A 53 -22.81 -4.33 -2.49
CA THR A 53 -22.96 -5.73 -2.07
C THR A 53 -24.41 -6.07 -1.74
N TYR A 54 -25.16 -5.16 -1.10
CA TYR A 54 -26.51 -5.44 -0.60
C TYR A 54 -27.64 -4.73 -1.35
N VAL A 55 -27.36 -3.60 -2.02
CA VAL A 55 -28.39 -2.79 -2.70
C VAL A 55 -28.35 -3.00 -4.21
N ASP A 56 -27.20 -2.78 -4.83
CA ASP A 56 -26.96 -2.97 -6.26
C ASP A 56 -25.77 -3.92 -6.42
N ALA A 57 -26.03 -5.21 -6.59
CA ALA A 57 -25.01 -6.27 -6.57
C ALA A 57 -24.07 -6.18 -7.78
N ASN A 58 -23.14 -5.22 -7.73
CA ASN A 58 -22.27 -4.84 -8.82
C ASN A 58 -20.82 -5.21 -8.49
N VAL A 59 -20.35 -6.31 -9.10
CA VAL A 59 -18.97 -6.78 -8.93
C VAL A 59 -17.98 -5.77 -9.50
N THR A 60 -18.23 -5.25 -10.70
CA THR A 60 -17.38 -4.26 -11.38
C THR A 60 -17.12 -3.03 -10.52
N ALA A 61 -18.18 -2.43 -9.96
CA ALA A 61 -18.04 -1.25 -9.10
C ALA A 61 -17.15 -1.52 -7.88
N ARG A 62 -17.30 -2.68 -7.23
CA ARG A 62 -16.46 -3.07 -6.08
C ARG A 62 -14.99 -3.20 -6.47
N ILE A 63 -14.69 -3.78 -7.63
CA ILE A 63 -13.31 -3.93 -8.14
C ILE A 63 -12.69 -2.56 -8.41
N VAL A 64 -13.45 -1.68 -9.06
CA VAL A 64 -12.99 -0.33 -9.40
C VAL A 64 -12.70 0.46 -8.12
N ILE A 65 -13.62 0.44 -7.15
CA ILE A 65 -13.45 1.14 -5.86
C ILE A 65 -12.20 0.66 -5.14
N ILE A 66 -12.01 -0.65 -4.96
CA ILE A 66 -10.85 -1.15 -4.20
C ILE A 66 -9.54 -0.91 -4.97
N SER A 67 -9.53 -1.11 -6.29
CA SER A 67 -8.32 -0.96 -7.11
C SER A 67 -7.83 0.49 -7.11
N TRP A 68 -8.73 1.46 -7.32
CA TRP A 68 -8.37 2.88 -7.27
C TRP A 68 -8.01 3.35 -5.86
N SER A 69 -8.72 2.87 -4.83
CA SER A 69 -8.40 3.24 -3.45
C SER A 69 -7.01 2.76 -3.05
N ILE A 70 -6.65 1.51 -3.40
CA ILE A 70 -5.30 0.98 -3.17
C ILE A 70 -4.28 1.78 -3.99
N ALA A 71 -4.54 2.02 -5.28
CA ALA A 71 -3.63 2.77 -6.15
C ALA A 71 -3.30 4.17 -5.58
N VAL A 72 -4.31 4.91 -5.09
CA VAL A 72 -4.10 6.24 -4.49
C VAL A 72 -3.22 6.15 -3.24
N VAL A 73 -3.51 5.19 -2.35
CA VAL A 73 -2.74 5.03 -1.10
C VAL A 73 -1.31 4.57 -1.38
N THR A 74 -1.11 3.65 -2.32
CA THR A 74 0.23 3.16 -2.70
C THR A 74 1.02 4.21 -3.48
N ALA A 75 0.36 5.06 -4.27
CA ALA A 75 0.99 6.20 -4.93
C ALA A 75 1.49 7.23 -3.90
N ALA A 76 0.66 7.57 -2.91
CA ALA A 76 1.03 8.49 -1.84
C ALA A 76 2.20 7.94 -1.00
N ALA A 77 2.20 6.64 -0.74
CA ALA A 77 3.31 5.92 -0.11
C ALA A 77 4.60 5.99 -0.94
N ALA A 78 4.53 5.63 -2.22
CA ALA A 78 5.68 5.67 -3.13
C ALA A 78 6.26 7.08 -3.25
N GLY A 79 5.40 8.09 -3.45
CA GLY A 79 5.81 9.49 -3.53
C GLY A 79 6.43 10.00 -2.24
N SER A 80 5.86 9.65 -1.08
CA SER A 80 6.43 10.04 0.22
C SER A 80 7.82 9.43 0.43
N LEU A 81 8.02 8.18 0.01
CA LEU A 81 9.33 7.53 0.13
C LEU A 81 10.34 8.07 -0.89
N ALA A 82 9.91 8.34 -2.12
CA ALA A 82 10.77 8.81 -3.20
C ALA A 82 11.26 10.26 -3.02
N MET A 83 10.46 11.13 -2.40
CA MET A 83 10.83 12.52 -2.17
C MET A 83 11.83 12.70 -1.02
N ASP A 84 11.85 11.79 -0.05
CA ASP A 84 12.67 11.87 1.16
C ASP A 84 13.80 10.82 1.16
N ILE A 85 14.26 10.41 -0.03
CA ILE A 85 15.35 9.44 -0.16
C ILE A 85 16.62 10.01 0.48
N ARG A 86 17.12 9.32 1.50
CA ARG A 86 18.37 9.68 2.18
C ARG A 86 19.54 9.10 1.42
N LYS A 87 20.56 9.94 1.16
CA LYS A 87 21.79 9.53 0.46
C LYS A 87 22.46 8.29 1.07
N GLU A 88 22.39 8.15 2.39
CA GLU A 88 22.95 7.01 3.14
C GLU A 88 22.26 5.67 2.81
N PHE A 89 20.99 5.67 2.36
CA PHE A 89 20.16 4.48 2.11
C PHE A 89 19.40 4.55 0.79
N ALA A 90 19.96 5.26 -0.19
CA ALA A 90 19.25 5.58 -1.42
C ALA A 90 18.83 4.34 -2.23
N VAL A 91 19.64 3.28 -2.22
CA VAL A 91 19.36 2.07 -3.01
C VAL A 91 18.16 1.28 -2.45
N PRO A 92 18.12 0.89 -1.16
CA PRO A 92 16.93 0.23 -0.59
C PRO A 92 15.66 1.07 -0.67
N GLU A 93 15.76 2.38 -0.35
CA GLU A 93 14.59 3.28 -0.38
C GLU A 93 14.06 3.45 -1.82
N ALA A 94 14.93 3.61 -2.82
CA ALA A 94 14.54 3.69 -4.23
C ALA A 94 13.96 2.37 -4.75
N PHE A 95 14.52 1.23 -4.34
CA PHE A 95 14.02 -0.09 -4.74
C PHE A 95 12.60 -0.32 -4.23
N VAL A 96 12.33 -0.03 -2.97
CA VAL A 96 10.97 -0.14 -2.40
C VAL A 96 10.02 0.85 -3.08
N ALA A 97 10.45 2.09 -3.29
CA ALA A 97 9.64 3.10 -3.98
C ALA A 97 9.27 2.65 -5.41
N PHE A 98 10.22 2.08 -6.16
CA PHE A 98 9.99 1.55 -7.51
C PHE A 98 8.92 0.46 -7.52
N PHE A 99 8.99 -0.52 -6.62
CA PHE A 99 7.97 -1.58 -6.55
C PHE A 99 6.60 -1.06 -6.11
N LEU A 100 6.55 -0.04 -5.24
CA LEU A 100 5.29 0.63 -4.90
C LEU A 100 4.70 1.39 -6.09
N PHE A 101 5.52 2.04 -6.92
CA PHE A 101 5.07 2.66 -8.16
C PHE A 101 4.58 1.64 -9.17
N LEU A 102 5.31 0.53 -9.36
CA LEU A 102 4.91 -0.56 -10.24
C LEU A 102 3.56 -1.14 -9.81
N TYR A 103 3.36 -1.36 -8.51
CA TYR A 103 2.11 -1.86 -7.98
C TYR A 103 0.96 -0.86 -8.10
N THR A 104 1.24 0.43 -7.91
CA THR A 104 0.28 1.52 -8.15
C THR A 104 -0.20 1.51 -9.60
N ALA A 105 0.74 1.44 -10.55
CA ALA A 105 0.42 1.40 -11.98
C ALA A 105 -0.44 0.18 -12.32
N PHE A 106 -0.11 -0.99 -11.75
CA PHE A 106 -0.91 -2.19 -11.92
C PHE A 106 -2.34 -2.03 -11.37
N MET A 107 -2.50 -1.48 -10.16
CA MET A 107 -3.82 -1.29 -9.55
C MET A 107 -4.67 -0.28 -10.33
N ALA A 108 -4.07 0.80 -10.83
CA ALA A 108 -4.75 1.74 -11.71
C ALA A 108 -5.18 1.07 -13.03
N ALA A 109 -4.26 0.33 -13.67
CA ALA A 109 -4.54 -0.41 -14.89
C ALA A 109 -5.65 -1.45 -14.69
N ARG A 110 -5.67 -2.15 -13.56
CA ARG A 110 -6.73 -3.09 -13.18
C ARG A 110 -8.08 -2.38 -13.10
N GLY A 111 -8.15 -1.23 -12.43
CA GLY A 111 -9.39 -0.45 -12.34
C GLY A 111 -9.91 0.00 -13.71
N VAL A 112 -9.02 0.45 -14.60
CA VAL A 112 -9.37 0.84 -15.98
C VAL A 112 -9.83 -0.37 -16.80
N TYR A 113 -9.10 -1.48 -16.72
CA TYR A 113 -9.42 -2.71 -17.45
C TYR A 113 -10.80 -3.24 -17.06
N THR A 114 -11.12 -3.26 -15.77
CA THR A 114 -12.44 -3.71 -15.28
C THR A 114 -13.59 -2.80 -15.72
N LEU A 115 -13.36 -1.50 -15.96
CA LEU A 115 -14.38 -0.62 -16.53
C LEU A 115 -14.64 -0.89 -18.03
N ALA A 116 -13.65 -1.42 -18.74
CA ALA A 116 -13.76 -1.74 -20.16
C ALA A 116 -14.35 -3.14 -20.42
N GLU A 117 -14.45 -3.98 -19.38
CA GLU A 117 -14.96 -5.35 -19.48
C GLU A 117 -16.47 -5.38 -19.17
N THR A 118 -17.28 -5.75 -20.17
CA THR A 118 -18.73 -5.48 -20.14
C THR A 118 -19.54 -6.42 -19.25
N ASP A 119 -19.04 -7.58 -18.83
CA ASP A 119 -19.78 -8.49 -17.93
C ASP A 119 -18.85 -9.45 -17.19
N ILE A 120 -18.33 -9.04 -16.02
CA ILE A 120 -17.65 -9.96 -15.09
C ILE A 120 -18.73 -10.60 -14.20
N THR A 121 -19.36 -11.66 -14.71
CA THR A 121 -20.37 -12.42 -13.95
C THR A 121 -19.77 -13.30 -12.86
N ASP A 122 -18.48 -13.64 -12.96
CA ASP A 122 -17.81 -14.51 -11.99
C ASP A 122 -16.36 -14.09 -11.71
N PHE A 123 -16.12 -13.52 -10.52
CA PHE A 123 -14.82 -12.96 -10.11
C PHE A 123 -13.71 -14.00 -10.00
N LEU A 124 -14.07 -15.26 -9.70
CA LEU A 124 -13.14 -16.39 -9.59
C LEU A 124 -12.77 -16.98 -10.95
N ASN A 125 -13.55 -16.69 -12.00
CA ASN A 125 -13.32 -17.15 -13.37
C ASN A 125 -12.66 -16.05 -14.25
N ALA A 126 -12.37 -14.89 -13.66
CA ALA A 126 -11.86 -13.70 -14.33
C ALA A 126 -10.36 -13.77 -14.69
N GLY A 127 -9.96 -14.79 -15.45
CA GLY A 127 -8.82 -14.78 -16.38
C GLY A 127 -7.41 -14.43 -15.86
N THR A 128 -6.52 -14.21 -16.82
CA THR A 128 -5.07 -13.96 -16.64
C THR A 128 -4.77 -12.74 -15.76
N VAL A 129 -5.65 -11.73 -15.75
CA VAL A 129 -5.48 -10.50 -14.97
C VAL A 129 -5.51 -10.78 -13.46
N HIS A 130 -6.38 -11.70 -13.00
CA HIS A 130 -6.40 -12.11 -11.59
C HIS A 130 -5.13 -12.85 -11.19
N ALA A 131 -4.64 -13.74 -12.04
CA ALA A 131 -3.39 -14.47 -11.80
C ALA A 131 -2.20 -13.50 -11.69
N ILE A 132 -2.11 -12.51 -12.59
CA ILE A 132 -1.09 -11.47 -12.52
C ILE A 132 -1.22 -10.65 -11.23
N ALA A 133 -2.44 -10.31 -10.80
CA ALA A 133 -2.67 -9.60 -9.54
C ALA A 133 -2.13 -10.36 -8.33
N LEU A 134 -2.36 -11.68 -8.28
CA LEU A 134 -1.85 -12.54 -7.21
C LEU A 134 -0.32 -12.65 -7.23
N ILE A 135 0.29 -12.78 -8.41
CA ILE A 135 1.75 -12.80 -8.51
C ILE A 135 2.35 -11.48 -8.04
N LEU A 136 1.77 -10.36 -8.46
CA LEU A 136 2.25 -9.03 -8.06
C LEU A 136 2.06 -8.76 -6.57
N ILE A 137 0.97 -9.23 -5.95
CA ILE A 137 0.78 -9.05 -4.50
C ILE A 137 1.80 -9.88 -3.70
N MET A 138 2.13 -11.09 -4.17
CA MET A 138 3.18 -11.92 -3.56
C MET A 138 4.56 -11.26 -3.70
N LEU A 139 4.89 -10.81 -4.92
CA LEU A 139 6.15 -10.14 -5.19
C LEU A 139 6.30 -8.86 -4.35
N LEU A 140 5.25 -8.04 -4.28
CA LEU A 140 5.23 -6.85 -3.44
C LEU A 140 5.43 -7.22 -1.97
N SER A 141 4.72 -8.24 -1.46
CA SER A 141 4.83 -8.65 -0.07
C SER A 141 6.26 -9.05 0.31
N ILE A 142 6.96 -9.77 -0.57
CA ILE A 142 8.37 -10.15 -0.39
C ILE A 142 9.27 -8.90 -0.42
N THR A 143 9.10 -8.06 -1.45
CA THR A 143 9.89 -6.83 -1.60
C THR A 143 9.74 -5.89 -0.41
N LEU A 144 8.52 -5.69 0.08
CA LEU A 144 8.25 -4.84 1.23
C LEU A 144 8.87 -5.44 2.50
N SER A 145 8.75 -6.75 2.71
CA SER A 145 9.30 -7.42 3.90
C SER A 145 10.83 -7.27 3.97
N ILE A 146 11.53 -7.58 2.89
CA ILE A 146 13.00 -7.49 2.83
C ILE A 146 13.43 -6.02 2.80
N GLY A 147 12.81 -5.21 1.94
CA GLY A 147 13.14 -3.81 1.75
C GLY A 147 13.02 -3.00 3.03
N TYR A 148 11.92 -3.16 3.77
CA TYR A 148 11.75 -2.48 5.06
C TYR A 148 12.70 -2.98 6.13
N SER A 149 12.97 -4.29 6.19
CA SER A 149 13.94 -4.83 7.14
C SER A 149 15.32 -4.21 6.93
N VAL A 150 15.76 -4.08 5.68
CA VAL A 150 17.03 -3.43 5.32
C VAL A 150 17.01 -1.94 5.62
N MET A 151 15.93 -1.22 5.26
CA MET A 151 15.79 0.21 5.52
C MET A 151 15.82 0.55 7.03
N ILE A 152 15.10 -0.22 7.84
CA ILE A 152 15.03 -0.03 9.30
C ILE A 152 16.39 -0.33 9.93
N THR A 153 17.01 -1.46 9.56
CA THR A 153 18.32 -1.85 10.09
C THR A 153 19.39 -0.83 9.70
N GLY A 154 19.36 -0.36 8.44
CA GLY A 154 20.24 0.70 7.96
C GLY A 154 20.10 1.97 8.79
N ARG A 155 18.86 2.45 8.96
CA ARG A 155 18.59 3.64 9.76
C ARG A 155 19.08 3.49 11.21
N LEU A 156 18.77 2.36 11.85
CA LEU A 156 19.17 2.09 13.24
C LEU A 156 20.70 2.10 13.37
N ASN A 157 21.41 1.45 12.45
CA ASN A 157 22.88 1.42 12.44
C ASN A 157 23.48 2.82 12.23
N SER A 158 22.87 3.67 11.40
CA SER A 158 23.31 5.07 11.22
C SER A 158 23.11 5.88 12.50
N GLU A 159 21.95 5.76 13.15
CA GLU A 159 21.67 6.44 14.42
C GLU A 159 22.63 6.00 15.53
N LEU A 160 22.91 4.70 15.64
CA LEU A 160 23.89 4.15 16.59
C LEU A 160 25.31 4.66 16.32
N ARG A 161 25.72 4.69 15.05
CA ARG A 161 27.05 5.19 14.67
C ARG A 161 27.21 6.67 15.00
N LYS A 162 26.18 7.50 14.74
CA LYS A 162 26.19 8.93 15.08
C LYS A 162 26.31 9.15 16.59
N ARG A 163 25.52 8.44 17.39
CA ARG A 163 25.61 8.49 18.87
C ARG A 163 26.96 8.04 19.41
N ASN A 164 27.54 6.97 18.87
CA ASN A 164 28.87 6.52 19.31
C ASN A 164 29.95 7.58 19.05
N ILE A 165 29.91 8.25 17.89
CA ILE A 165 30.85 9.34 17.58
C ILE A 165 30.66 10.52 18.54
N GLU A 166 29.42 10.90 18.86
CA GLU A 166 29.12 11.95 19.84
C GLU A 166 29.67 11.62 21.23
N LEU A 167 29.52 10.36 21.67
CA LEU A 167 30.06 9.88 22.94
C LEU A 167 31.60 9.88 22.96
N GLU A 168 32.25 9.51 21.85
CA GLU A 168 33.72 9.55 21.75
C GLU A 168 34.24 10.99 21.79
N VAL A 169 33.54 11.94 21.17
CA VAL A 169 33.88 13.37 21.23
C VAL A 169 33.70 13.90 22.65
N GLN A 170 32.60 13.56 23.34
CA GLN A 170 32.39 13.94 24.74
C GLN A 170 33.45 13.38 25.69
N LYS A 171 33.93 12.14 25.47
CA LYS A 171 35.00 11.55 26.29
C LYS A 171 36.37 12.19 26.07
N ARG A 172 36.57 12.88 24.94
CA ARG A 172 37.84 13.55 24.59
C ARG A 172 37.86 15.03 24.95
N ALA A 173 36.71 15.62 25.28
CA ALA A 173 36.57 16.99 25.78
C ALA A 173 36.72 17.03 27.30
#